data_AF-A0A382AAJ4-F1
#
_entry.id   AF-A0A382AAJ4-F1
#
_cell.length_a   1.000
_cell.length_b   1.000
_cell.length_c   1.000
_cell.angle_alpha   90.00
_cell.angle_beta   90.00
_cell.angle_gamma   90.00
#
_symmetry.space_group_name_H-M   'P 1'
#
loop_
_entity.id
_entity.type
_entity.pdbx_description
1 polymer ?
#
loop_
_entity_poly.entity_id
_entity_poly.type
_entity_poly.pdbx_seq_one_letter_code
_entity_poly.pdbx_strand_id
1 'polypeptide(L)'
;DFNACKNITFCGGYALNCLANFRYTQELPPDVNIFIEPVADDAGIAIGAAKHLWHTKSKDMTKRSLTNIYNASPIWNLENFEENINKIESKNE
;
A
#
# COMPACT_ATOMS: atom_id res chain seq x y z
N ASP A 1 9.79 -1.51 -23.35
CA ASP A 1 10.27 -2.85 -23.73
C ASP A 1 10.06 -3.78 -22.55
N PHE A 2 9.11 -4.72 -22.64
CA PHE A 2 8.84 -5.67 -21.56
C PHE A 2 9.93 -6.73 -21.40
N ASN A 3 10.91 -6.80 -22.30
CA ASN A 3 12.07 -7.69 -22.13
C ASN A 3 13.03 -7.18 -21.04
N ALA A 4 13.01 -5.87 -20.74
CA ALA A 4 13.87 -5.28 -19.71
C ALA A 4 13.26 -5.35 -18.29
N CYS A 5 11.93 -5.29 -18.17
CA CYS A 5 11.23 -5.40 -16.89
C CYS A 5 9.82 -5.99 -17.10
N LYS A 6 9.53 -7.05 -16.34
CA LYS A 6 8.23 -7.74 -16.35
C LYS A 6 7.31 -7.33 -15.20
N ASN A 7 7.84 -6.65 -14.18
CA ASN A 7 7.07 -6.22 -13.02
C ASN A 7 6.73 -4.74 -13.15
N ILE A 8 5.44 -4.43 -13.30
CA ILE A 8 4.95 -3.07 -13.53
C ILE A 8 4.10 -2.66 -12.33
N THR A 9 4.41 -1.49 -11.78
CA THR A 9 3.62 -0.86 -10.73
C THR A 9 2.85 0.33 -11.30
N PHE A 10 1.55 0.39 -11.04
CA PHE A 10 0.71 1.53 -11.38
C PHE A 10 0.38 2.32 -10.11
N CYS A 11 0.60 3.63 -10.18
CA CYS A 11 0.25 4.62 -9.16
C CYS A 11 -0.31 5.89 -9.83
N GLY A 12 -0.78 6.84 -9.03
CA GLY A 12 -1.55 8.00 -9.48
C GLY A 12 -3.04 7.68 -9.55
N GLY A 13 -3.90 8.70 -9.41
CA GLY A 13 -5.35 8.52 -9.33
C GLY A 13 -5.97 7.76 -10.51
N TYR A 14 -5.36 7.80 -11.69
CA TYR A 14 -5.79 7.01 -12.85
C TYR A 14 -5.67 5.50 -12.65
N ALA A 15 -4.72 5.04 -11.82
CA ALA A 15 -4.57 3.63 -11.49
C ALA A 15 -5.74 3.07 -10.67
N LEU A 16 -6.63 3.92 -10.14
CA LEU A 16 -7.87 3.50 -9.49
C LEU A 16 -8.99 3.12 -10.49
N ASN A 17 -8.76 3.28 -11.80
CA ASN A 17 -9.71 2.84 -12.82
C ASN A 17 -9.69 1.31 -12.95
N CYS A 18 -10.62 0.63 -12.28
CA CYS A 18 -10.71 -0.82 -12.27
C CYS A 18 -10.97 -1.45 -13.64
N LEU A 19 -11.67 -0.76 -14.55
CA LEU A 19 -11.92 -1.24 -15.90
C LEU A 19 -10.65 -1.22 -16.75
N ALA A 20 -9.86 -0.15 -16.64
CA ALA A 20 -8.55 -0.08 -17.27
C ALA A 20 -7.63 -1.17 -16.73
N ASN A 21 -7.59 -1.35 -15.41
CA ASN A 21 -6.78 -2.40 -14.77
C ASN A 21 -7.17 -3.80 -15.26
N PHE A 22 -8.47 -4.10 -15.35
CA PHE A 22 -8.96 -5.36 -15.91
C PHE A 22 -8.62 -5.53 -17.39
N ARG A 23 -8.65 -4.45 -18.18
CA ARG A 23 -8.25 -4.49 -19.58
C ARG A 23 -6.76 -4.82 -19.72
N TYR A 24 -5.90 -4.28 -18.85
CA TYR A 24 -4.47 -4.59 -18.85
C TYR A 24 -4.18 -6.08 -18.58
N THR A 25 -5.00 -6.77 -17.77
CA THR A 25 -4.81 -8.21 -17.56
C THR A 25 -5.13 -9.06 -18.79
N GLN A 26 -5.84 -8.49 -19.78
CA GLN A 26 -6.15 -9.15 -21.05
C GLN A 26 -5.18 -8.78 -22.16
N GLU A 27 -4.69 -7.54 -22.18
CA GLU A 27 -3.90 -6.99 -23.30
C GLU A 27 -2.39 -7.06 -23.10
N LEU A 28 -1.90 -7.12 -21.85
CA LEU A 28 -0.46 -7.24 -21.60
C LEU A 28 0.04 -8.69 -21.83
N PRO A 29 1.33 -8.88 -22.17
CA PRO A 29 1.90 -10.21 -22.32
C PRO A 29 1.69 -11.08 -21.06
N PRO A 30 1.44 -12.39 -21.19
CA PRO A 30 1.11 -13.27 -20.06
C PRO A 30 2.17 -13.34 -18.96
N ASP A 31 3.43 -13.02 -19.27
CA ASP A 31 4.55 -13.05 -18.35
C ASP A 31 4.81 -11.69 -17.66
N VAL A 32 3.93 -10.71 -17.87
CA VAL A 32 3.96 -9.40 -17.19
C VAL A 32 3.15 -9.45 -15.91
N ASN A 33 3.79 -9.09 -14.80
CA ASN A 33 3.16 -8.96 -13.49
C ASN A 33 2.75 -7.51 -13.25
N ILE A 34 1.48 -7.30 -12.92
CA ILE A 34 0.93 -5.99 -12.59
C ILE A 34 0.70 -5.88 -11.09
N PHE A 35 1.16 -4.79 -10.50
CA PHE A 35 0.80 -4.38 -9.14
C PHE A 35 0.15 -3.00 -9.18
N ILE A 36 -1.04 -2.88 -8.60
CA ILE A 36 -1.75 -1.60 -8.43
C ILE A 36 -1.58 -1.17 -6.98
N GLU A 37 -1.04 0.03 -6.73
CA GLU A 37 -0.93 0.55 -5.37
C GLU A 37 -2.35 0.74 -4.77
N PRO A 38 -2.66 0.17 -3.59
CA PRO A 38 -3.99 0.27 -3.01
C PRO A 38 -4.46 1.70 -2.74
N VAL A 39 -3.52 2.59 -2.41
CA VAL A 39 -3.76 4.02 -2.20
C VAL A 39 -3.05 4.79 -3.31
N ALA A 40 -3.43 4.53 -4.56
CA ALA A 40 -2.74 5.08 -5.73
C ALA A 40 -2.97 6.59 -5.93
N ASP A 41 -3.99 7.19 -5.32
CA ASP A 41 -4.25 8.63 -5.40
C ASP A 41 -3.28 9.46 -4.54
N ASP A 42 -3.54 10.76 -4.45
CA ASP A 42 -2.69 11.70 -3.72
C ASP A 42 -2.64 11.39 -2.20
N ALA A 43 -3.60 10.66 -1.65
CA ALA A 43 -3.56 10.24 -0.25
C ALA A 43 -2.39 9.27 0.02
N GLY A 44 -1.94 8.53 -1.00
CA GLY A 44 -0.79 7.63 -0.91
C GLY A 44 0.56 8.34 -0.83
N ILE A 45 0.65 9.62 -1.25
CA ILE A 45 1.90 10.37 -1.31
C ILE A 45 2.54 10.48 0.08
N ALA A 46 1.74 10.76 1.11
CA ALA A 46 2.25 10.88 2.48
C ALA A 46 2.90 9.58 2.97
N ILE A 47 2.26 8.43 2.71
CA ILE A 47 2.78 7.10 3.06
C ILE A 47 4.05 6.80 2.26
N GLY A 48 4.04 7.08 0.96
CA GLY A 48 5.21 6.91 0.08
C GLY A 48 6.41 7.74 0.56
N ALA A 49 6.20 9.00 0.90
CA ALA A 49 7.22 9.90 1.42
C ALA A 49 7.78 9.39 2.78
N ALA A 50 6.91 8.96 3.69
CA ALA A 50 7.32 8.38 4.97
C ALA A 50 8.16 7.11 4.78
N LYS A 51 7.72 6.19 3.92
CA LYS A 51 8.47 4.96 3.57
C LYS A 51 9.83 5.32 2.94
N HIS A 52 9.85 6.26 2.00
CA HIS A 52 11.09 6.70 1.34
C HIS A 52 12.09 7.27 2.35
N LEU A 53 11.65 8.16 3.24
CA LEU A 53 12.50 8.74 4.27
C LEU A 53 13.04 7.66 5.22
N TRP A 54 12.16 6.77 5.69
CA TRP A 54 12.55 5.69 6.59
C TRP A 54 13.61 4.78 5.95
N HIS A 55 13.36 4.21 4.77
CA HIS A 55 14.32 3.35 4.07
C HIS A 55 15.64 4.08 3.77
N THR A 56 15.59 5.36 3.43
CA THR A 56 16.78 6.17 3.17
C THR A 56 17.66 6.33 4.41
N LYS A 57 17.02 6.52 5.59
CA LYS A 57 17.70 6.75 6.88
C LYS A 57 18.13 5.46 7.57
N SER A 58 17.26 4.46 7.63
CA SER A 58 17.51 3.20 8.33
C SER A 58 18.37 2.23 7.52
N LYS A 59 18.42 2.38 6.19
CA LYS A 59 18.99 1.40 5.24
C LYS A 59 18.35 0.01 5.35
N ASP A 60 17.19 -0.08 5.99
CA ASP A 60 16.46 -1.33 6.11
C ASP A 60 15.94 -1.73 4.73
N MET A 61 16.29 -2.92 4.27
CA MET A 61 15.84 -3.46 2.98
C MET A 61 14.87 -4.65 3.17
N THR A 62 14.36 -4.83 4.38
CA THR A 62 13.45 -5.94 4.72
C THR A 62 12.16 -5.80 3.91
N LYS A 63 11.87 -6.82 3.09
CA LYS A 63 10.65 -6.90 2.29
C LYS A 63 9.47 -7.17 3.21
N ARG A 64 8.50 -6.26 3.21
CA ARG A 64 7.26 -6.36 3.97
C ARG A 64 6.11 -6.43 2.96
N SER A 65 5.72 -7.66 2.64
CA SER A 65 4.62 -7.89 1.70
C SER A 65 3.32 -7.35 2.28
N LEU A 66 2.51 -6.72 1.43
CA LEU A 66 1.15 -6.33 1.79
C LEU A 66 0.31 -7.59 2.00
N THR A 67 -0.24 -7.76 3.20
CA THR A 67 -1.14 -8.88 3.54
C THR A 67 -2.61 -8.52 3.37
N ASN A 68 -2.92 -7.23 3.35
CA ASN A 68 -4.24 -6.66 3.10
C ASN A 68 -4.10 -5.24 2.52
N ILE A 69 -5.23 -4.64 2.14
CA ILE A 69 -5.30 -3.27 1.57
C ILE A 69 -5.32 -2.16 2.63
N TYR A 70 -5.40 -2.51 3.91
CA TYR A 70 -5.45 -1.56 5.01
C TYR A 70 -4.03 -1.14 5.38
N ASN A 71 -3.56 -0.05 4.76
CA ASN A 71 -2.27 0.55 5.05
C ASN A 71 -2.25 1.40 6.33
N ALA A 72 -3.43 1.67 6.91
CA ALA A 72 -3.58 2.53 8.07
C ALA A 72 -4.30 1.77 9.19
N SER A 73 -3.65 1.80 10.36
CA SER A 73 -4.01 1.14 11.62
C SER A 73 -3.60 -0.33 11.74
N PRO A 74 -2.99 -0.75 12.86
CA PRO A 74 -3.04 -2.16 13.23
C PRO A 74 -4.51 -2.60 13.23
N ILE A 75 -4.76 -3.83 12.80
CA ILE A 75 -6.03 -4.48 13.09
C ILE A 75 -6.08 -4.55 14.61
N TRP A 76 -6.82 -3.62 15.22
CA TRP A 76 -7.01 -3.64 16.65
C TRP A 76 -7.69 -4.95 16.99
N ASN A 77 -7.16 -5.67 17.98
CA ASN A 77 -7.93 -6.77 18.55
C ASN A 77 -9.20 -6.16 19.14
N LEU A 78 -10.33 -6.39 18.46
CA LEU A 78 -11.62 -5.84 18.83
C LEU A 78 -12.19 -6.50 20.09
N GLU A 79 -11.62 -7.63 20.54
CA GLU A 79 -11.99 -8.27 21.81
C GLU A 79 -11.80 -7.30 23.00
N ASN A 80 -10.84 -6.37 22.90
CA ASN A 80 -10.53 -5.41 23.95
C ASN A 80 -10.74 -3.97 23.47
N PHE A 81 -11.64 -3.73 22.51
CA PHE A 81 -11.86 -2.40 21.92
C PHE A 81 -12.15 -1.33 22.99
N GLU A 82 -13.08 -1.60 23.90
CA GLU A 82 -13.45 -0.68 24.99
C GLU A 82 -12.26 -0.42 25.93
N GLU A 83 -11.49 -1.46 26.26
CA GLU A 83 -10.33 -1.34 27.14
C GLU A 83 -9.20 -0.50 26.52
N ASN A 84 -9.04 -0.59 25.19
CA ASN A 84 -8.07 0.20 24.44
C ASN A 84 -8.48 1.67 24.32
N ILE A 85 -9.77 1.97 24.12
CA ILE A 85 -10.31 3.35 24.13
C ILE A 85 -10.04 4.01 25.49
N ASN A 86 -10.39 3.32 26.59
CA ASN A 86 -10.21 3.86 27.94
C ASN A 86 -8.74 4.15 28.26
N LYS A 87 -7.80 3.32 27.77
CA LYS A 87 -6.34 3.55 27.92
C LYS A 87 -5.82 4.75 27.13
N ILE A 88 -6.47 5.12 26.03
CA ILE A 88 -6.10 6.29 25.22
C ILE A 88 -6.63 7.56 25.89
N GLU A 89 -7.90 7.54 26.32
CA GLU A 89 -8.52 8.69 26.99
C GLU A 89 -7.80 9.04 28.30
N SER A 90 -7.46 8.04 29.12
CA SER A 90 -6.71 8.24 30.38
C SER A 90 -5.25 8.67 30.21
N LYS A 91 -4.66 8.56 29.03
CA LYS A 91 -3.29 9.04 28.74
C LYS A 91 -3.25 10.49 28.25
N ASN A 92 -4.41 11.03 27.88
CA ASN A 92 -4.55 12.39 27.36
C ASN A 92 -5.08 13.37 28.43
N GLU A 93 -5.32 12.90 29.66
CA GLU A 93 -5.40 13.69 30.90
C GLU A 93 -4.02 13.81 31.56
#